data_AF-A0A2G4GA59-F1
#
_entry.id   AF-A0A2G4GA59-F1
#
_cell.length_a   1.000
_cell.length_b   1.000
_cell.length_c   1.000
_cell.angle_alpha   90.00
_cell.angle_beta   90.00
_cell.angle_gamma   90.00
#
_symmetry.space_group_name_H-M   'P 1'
#
loop_
_entity.id
_entity.type
_entity.pdbx_description
1 polymer ?
#
loop_
_entity_poly.entity_id
_entity_poly.type
_entity_poly.pdbx_seq_one_letter_code
_entity_poly.pdbx_strand_id
1 'polypeptide(L)'
;MSSLDTFVQVAIARADEYQKCSPEQALTYACEDIVDNELGSRNFSSQHIEQWLQHVCTREDIDLPQIVVGRATRTSLASADIETHTICFRGKVTTAATALHEVAHVIVGADSHGVLFRDELVRLARAHISVEYAALLYGVYQGAGLEMSPWPASASQR
;
A
#
# COMPACT_ATOMS: atom_id res chain seq x y z
N MET A 1 13.60 8.28 22.72
CA MET A 1 12.82 8.40 21.47
C MET A 1 12.45 6.99 21.07
N SER A 2 11.17 6.72 20.88
CA SER A 2 10.74 5.40 20.41
C SER A 2 11.22 5.20 18.97
N SER A 3 11.43 3.95 18.53
CA SER A 3 11.74 3.65 17.12
C SER A 3 10.69 4.24 16.17
N LEU A 4 9.43 4.26 16.60
CA LEU A 4 8.32 4.86 15.86
C LEU A 4 8.51 6.37 15.62
N ASP A 5 8.95 7.13 16.64
CA ASP A 5 9.19 8.58 16.50
C ASP A 5 10.23 8.86 15.41
N THR A 6 11.28 8.02 15.33
CA THR A 6 12.31 8.14 14.29
C THR A 6 11.71 7.91 12.91
N PHE A 7 10.91 6.85 12.71
CA PHE A 7 10.28 6.57 11.42
C PHE A 7 9.34 7.69 10.99
N VAL A 8 8.54 8.25 11.91
CA VAL A 8 7.64 9.38 11.66
C VAL A 8 8.42 10.61 11.19
N GLN A 9 9.50 10.98 11.89
CA GLN A 9 10.29 12.15 11.51
C GLN A 9 10.96 11.98 10.15
N VAL A 10 11.44 10.77 9.84
CA VAL A 10 12.01 10.47 8.53
C VAL A 10 10.94 10.52 7.43
N ALA A 11 9.74 9.97 7.66
CA ALA A 11 8.65 10.02 6.69
C ALA A 11 8.25 11.47 6.37
N ILE A 12 8.09 12.32 7.40
CA ILE A 12 7.80 13.76 7.21
C ILE A 12 8.89 14.44 6.39
N ALA A 13 10.17 14.20 6.72
CA ALA A 13 11.29 14.81 6.01
C ALA A 13 11.41 14.34 4.55
N ARG A 14 11.03 13.09 4.26
CA ARG A 14 11.12 12.50 2.91
C ARG A 14 9.89 12.77 2.04
N ALA A 15 8.79 13.28 2.59
CA ALA A 15 7.60 13.63 1.81
C ALA A 15 7.94 14.59 0.64
N ASP A 16 8.91 15.48 0.84
CA ASP A 16 9.38 16.43 -0.18
C ASP A 16 10.09 15.75 -1.38
N GLU A 17 10.48 14.48 -1.28
CA GLU A 17 11.03 13.69 -2.38
C GLU A 17 9.97 13.36 -3.45
N TYR A 18 8.69 13.31 -3.06
CA TYR A 18 7.57 12.96 -3.95
C TYR A 18 6.98 14.17 -4.65
N GLN A 19 7.76 14.72 -5.57
CA GLN A 19 7.35 15.86 -6.39
C GLN A 19 6.14 15.49 -7.27
N LYS A 20 5.22 16.46 -7.47
CA LYS A 20 3.97 16.33 -8.25
C LYS A 20 2.85 15.49 -7.60
N CYS A 21 2.96 15.18 -6.31
CA CYS A 21 1.88 14.61 -5.51
C CYS A 21 1.18 15.70 -4.70
N SER A 22 -0.04 15.43 -4.21
CA SER A 22 -0.60 16.23 -3.12
C SER A 22 0.23 16.03 -1.84
N PRO A 23 0.20 16.95 -0.86
CA PRO A 23 0.91 16.75 0.41
C PRO A 23 0.49 15.46 1.13
N GLU A 24 -0.80 15.11 1.08
CA GLU A 24 -1.32 13.86 1.67
C GLU A 24 -0.74 12.63 0.97
N GLN A 25 -0.74 12.62 -0.37
CA GLN A 25 -0.21 11.51 -1.16
C GLN A 25 1.30 11.36 -0.96
N ALA A 26 2.04 12.48 -0.99
CA ALA A 26 3.49 12.49 -0.77
C ALA A 26 3.86 11.91 0.60
N LEU A 27 3.13 12.30 1.65
CA LEU A 27 3.36 11.80 2.99
C LEU A 27 2.96 10.32 3.11
N THR A 28 1.89 9.90 2.44
CA THR A 28 1.45 8.50 2.41
C THR A 28 2.53 7.61 1.78
N TYR A 29 3.08 7.99 0.62
CA TYR A 29 4.19 7.27 -0.01
C TYR A 29 5.45 7.24 0.86
N ALA A 30 5.81 8.36 1.49
CA ALA A 30 6.97 8.40 2.38
C ALA A 30 6.82 7.44 3.57
N CYS A 31 5.61 7.31 4.13
CA CYS A 31 5.33 6.36 5.20
C CYS A 31 5.44 4.91 4.71
N GLU A 32 4.83 4.58 3.56
CA GLU A 32 4.90 3.25 2.96
C GLU A 32 6.34 2.83 2.67
N ASP A 33 7.13 3.70 2.04
CA ASP A 33 8.54 3.43 1.74
C ASP A 33 9.36 3.19 3.00
N ILE A 34 9.12 3.93 4.09
CA ILE A 34 9.86 3.72 5.35
C ILE A 34 9.53 2.36 5.96
N VAL A 35 8.26 1.96 5.94
CA VAL A 35 7.85 0.64 6.46
C VAL A 35 8.37 -0.50 5.58
N ASP A 36 8.28 -0.37 4.25
CA ASP A 36 8.78 -1.40 3.33
C ASP A 36 10.31 -1.52 3.38
N ASN A 37 11.04 -0.43 3.59
CA ASN A 37 12.50 -0.48 3.78
C ASN A 37 12.91 -1.14 5.10
N GLU A 38 12.13 -0.96 6.17
CA GLU A 38 12.45 -1.52 7.49
C GLU A 38 12.11 -3.01 7.56
N LEU A 39 10.91 -3.40 7.14
CA LEU A 39 10.39 -4.76 7.34
C LEU A 39 10.47 -5.62 6.07
N GLY A 40 10.49 -4.98 4.91
CA GLY A 40 10.39 -5.65 3.63
C GLY A 40 9.02 -6.28 3.38
N SER A 41 8.77 -6.58 2.11
CA SER A 41 7.66 -7.42 1.72
C SER A 41 8.08 -8.38 0.60
N ARG A 42 7.29 -9.44 0.38
CA ARG A 42 7.62 -10.48 -0.58
C ARG A 42 7.73 -9.89 -2.00
N ASN A 43 8.76 -10.28 -2.74
CA ASN A 43 8.91 -9.96 -4.15
C ASN A 43 8.23 -11.01 -5.04
N PHE A 44 7.52 -10.55 -6.07
CA PHE A 44 6.92 -11.37 -7.10
C PHE A 44 7.52 -11.03 -8.46
N SER A 45 7.82 -12.06 -9.25
CA SER A 45 8.07 -11.85 -10.68
C SER A 45 6.76 -11.53 -11.39
N SER A 46 6.86 -10.88 -12.54
CA SER A 46 5.70 -10.57 -13.40
C SER A 46 4.83 -11.78 -13.76
N GLN A 47 5.37 -12.99 -13.73
CA GLN A 47 4.63 -14.23 -14.01
C GLN A 47 3.87 -14.76 -12.79
N HIS A 48 4.30 -14.43 -11.57
CA HIS A 48 3.71 -14.95 -10.34
C HIS A 48 2.81 -13.95 -9.62
N ILE A 49 2.90 -12.65 -9.97
CA ILE A 49 2.11 -11.61 -9.31
C ILE A 49 0.61 -11.81 -9.53
N GLU A 50 0.20 -12.17 -10.76
CA GLU A 50 -1.21 -12.41 -11.09
C GLU A 50 -1.80 -13.58 -10.28
N GLN A 51 -1.06 -14.69 -10.16
CA GLN A 51 -1.50 -15.84 -9.36
C GLN A 51 -1.66 -15.50 -7.87
N TRP A 52 -0.74 -14.69 -7.34
CA TRP A 52 -0.85 -14.24 -5.96
C TRP A 52 -1.99 -13.24 -5.77
N LEU A 53 -2.20 -12.31 -6.72
CA LEU A 53 -3.34 -11.39 -6.69
C LEU A 53 -4.68 -12.11 -6.82
N GLN A 54 -4.77 -13.17 -7.62
CA GLN A 54 -5.96 -14.03 -7.65
C GLN A 54 -6.25 -14.59 -6.25
N HIS A 55 -5.23 -15.05 -5.53
CA HIS A 55 -5.40 -15.54 -4.16
C HIS A 55 -5.87 -14.43 -3.19
N VAL A 56 -5.25 -13.25 -3.25
CA VAL A 56 -5.64 -12.07 -2.45
C VAL A 56 -7.10 -11.72 -2.75
N CYS A 57 -7.45 -11.48 -4.02
CA CYS A 57 -8.79 -11.08 -4.42
C CYS A 57 -9.86 -12.11 -4.02
N THR A 58 -9.55 -13.41 -4.17
CA THR A 58 -10.46 -14.48 -3.73
C THR A 58 -10.68 -14.47 -2.21
N ARG A 59 -9.65 -14.18 -1.41
CA ARG A 59 -9.78 -14.09 0.05
C ARG A 59 -10.52 -12.85 0.51
N GLU A 60 -10.39 -11.76 -0.24
CA GLU A 60 -11.04 -10.48 0.05
C GLU A 60 -12.44 -10.37 -0.56
N ASP A 61 -12.91 -11.41 -1.24
CA ASP A 61 -14.21 -11.45 -1.93
C ASP A 61 -14.39 -10.28 -2.93
N ILE A 62 -13.34 -10.03 -3.72
CA ILE A 62 -13.34 -9.02 -4.78
C ILE A 62 -12.99 -9.64 -6.13
N ASP A 63 -13.54 -9.06 -7.20
CA ASP A 63 -13.23 -9.46 -8.56
C ASP A 63 -11.78 -9.12 -8.91
N LEU A 64 -11.02 -10.09 -9.44
CA LEU A 64 -9.64 -9.87 -9.86
C LEU A 64 -9.58 -8.80 -10.98
N PRO A 65 -8.85 -7.69 -10.77
CA PRO A 65 -8.58 -6.71 -11.83
C PRO A 65 -7.83 -7.30 -13.00
N GLN A 66 -8.01 -6.73 -14.19
CA GLN A 66 -7.11 -7.06 -15.30
C GLN A 66 -5.69 -6.67 -14.93
N ILE A 67 -4.77 -7.64 -14.98
CA ILE A 67 -3.37 -7.41 -14.63
C ILE A 67 -2.57 -7.18 -15.92
N VAL A 68 -1.99 -6.00 -16.04
CA VAL A 68 -1.12 -5.63 -17.17
C VAL A 68 0.29 -5.45 -16.65
N VAL A 69 1.27 -6.13 -17.26
CA VAL A 69 2.69 -5.91 -16.93
C VAL A 69 3.38 -5.16 -18.06
N GLY A 70 3.74 -3.92 -17.77
CA GLY A 70 4.46 -3.02 -18.66
C GLY A 70 5.98 -2.98 -18.40
N ARG A 71 6.67 -2.21 -19.23
CA ARG A 71 8.10 -1.92 -19.03
C ARG A 71 8.28 -1.06 -17.78
N ALA A 72 9.42 -1.23 -17.10
CA ALA A 72 9.81 -0.38 -15.99
C ALA A 72 9.81 1.10 -16.41
N THR A 73 9.33 1.98 -15.52
CA THR A 73 9.43 3.43 -15.69
C THR A 73 10.17 4.03 -14.51
N ARG A 74 10.68 5.26 -14.66
CA ARG A 74 11.41 5.95 -13.58
C ARG A 74 10.51 6.59 -12.53
N THR A 75 9.21 6.73 -12.82
CA THR A 75 8.31 7.62 -12.09
C THR A 75 7.17 6.90 -11.39
N SER A 76 6.90 5.64 -11.76
CA SER A 76 5.84 4.84 -11.15
C SER A 76 6.17 3.35 -11.29
N LEU A 77 5.94 2.61 -10.21
CA LEU A 77 6.10 1.17 -10.13
C LEU A 77 4.80 0.44 -10.48
N ALA A 78 3.66 1.03 -10.15
CA ALA A 78 2.35 0.50 -10.48
C ALA A 78 1.29 1.61 -10.58
N SER A 79 0.11 1.27 -11.09
CA SER A 79 -1.07 2.14 -11.10
C SER A 79 -2.34 1.32 -11.28
N ALA A 80 -3.38 1.65 -10.52
CA ALA A 80 -4.75 1.22 -10.74
C ALA A 80 -5.50 2.20 -11.65
N ASP A 81 -6.31 1.65 -12.55
CA ASP A 81 -7.38 2.34 -13.25
C ASP A 81 -8.70 1.72 -12.79
N ILE A 82 -9.44 2.49 -12.00
CA ILE A 82 -10.67 2.07 -11.36
C ILE A 82 -11.80 1.94 -12.38
N GLU A 83 -11.84 2.80 -13.41
CA GLU A 83 -12.90 2.77 -14.41
C GLU A 83 -12.83 1.51 -15.27
N THR A 84 -11.62 1.08 -15.60
CA THR A 84 -11.38 -0.12 -16.42
C THR A 84 -11.07 -1.37 -15.59
N HIS A 85 -11.16 -1.28 -14.26
CA HIS A 85 -10.85 -2.36 -13.31
C HIS A 85 -9.50 -3.04 -13.63
N THR A 86 -8.47 -2.23 -13.85
CA THR A 86 -7.15 -2.66 -14.34
C THR A 86 -6.05 -2.24 -13.39
N ILE A 87 -5.10 -3.14 -13.10
CA ILE A 87 -3.86 -2.81 -12.40
C ILE A 87 -2.68 -3.02 -13.34
N CYS A 88 -1.87 -1.97 -13.50
CA CYS A 88 -0.67 -1.98 -14.31
C CYS A 88 0.58 -2.03 -13.42
N PHE A 89 1.39 -3.09 -13.53
CA PHE A 89 2.70 -3.20 -12.90
C PHE A 89 3.81 -2.87 -13.90
N ARG A 90 4.82 -2.13 -13.46
CA ARG A 90 5.92 -1.65 -14.30
C ARG A 90 7.23 -2.29 -13.85
N GLY A 91 7.77 -3.19 -14.68
CA GLY A 91 9.05 -3.85 -14.42
C GLY A 91 8.92 -5.35 -14.23
N LYS A 92 10.04 -5.98 -13.84
CA LYS A 92 10.14 -7.45 -13.74
C LYS A 92 9.75 -7.99 -12.37
N VAL A 93 9.79 -7.13 -11.35
CA VAL A 93 9.57 -7.48 -9.94
C VAL A 93 8.65 -6.44 -9.32
N THR A 94 7.69 -6.93 -8.56
CA THR A 94 6.74 -6.11 -7.79
C THR A 94 6.71 -6.63 -6.36
N THR A 95 6.73 -5.73 -5.37
CA THR A 95 6.62 -6.10 -3.96
C THR A 95 5.16 -6.36 -3.60
N ALA A 96 4.91 -7.15 -2.56
CA ALA A 96 3.57 -7.36 -2.03
C ALA A 96 2.95 -6.01 -1.61
N ALA A 97 3.74 -5.12 -0.99
CA ALA A 97 3.28 -3.80 -0.59
C ALA A 97 2.78 -2.97 -1.78
N THR A 98 3.57 -2.85 -2.85
CA THR A 98 3.15 -2.13 -4.07
C THR A 98 1.90 -2.74 -4.69
N ALA A 99 1.77 -4.06 -4.68
CA ALA A 99 0.59 -4.70 -5.25
C ALA A 99 -0.67 -4.51 -4.39
N LEU A 100 -0.56 -4.57 -3.05
CA LEU A 100 -1.69 -4.28 -2.17
C LEU A 100 -2.09 -2.80 -2.18
N HIS A 101 -1.13 -1.90 -2.41
CA HIS A 101 -1.41 -0.48 -2.64
C HIS A 101 -2.42 -0.29 -3.79
N GLU A 102 -2.15 -0.90 -4.95
CA GLU A 102 -3.07 -0.79 -6.09
C GLU A 102 -4.40 -1.51 -5.83
N VAL A 103 -4.38 -2.64 -5.11
CA VAL A 103 -5.63 -3.32 -4.72
C VAL A 103 -6.47 -2.46 -3.78
N ALA A 104 -5.85 -1.70 -2.86
CA ALA A 104 -6.58 -0.79 -1.97
C ALA A 104 -7.30 0.30 -2.77
N HIS A 105 -6.69 0.85 -3.82
CA HIS A 105 -7.36 1.78 -4.75
C HIS A 105 -8.58 1.14 -5.42
N VAL A 106 -8.46 -0.11 -5.88
CA VAL A 106 -9.57 -0.84 -6.50
C VAL A 106 -10.71 -1.07 -5.51
N ILE A 107 -10.41 -1.51 -4.28
CA ILE A 107 -11.44 -1.78 -3.27
C ILE A 107 -12.17 -0.51 -2.85
N VAL A 108 -11.43 0.57 -2.60
CA VAL A 108 -12.01 1.84 -2.16
C VAL A 108 -12.74 2.54 -3.31
N GLY A 109 -12.33 2.29 -4.56
CA GLY A 109 -12.89 2.94 -5.74
C GLY A 109 -12.57 4.44 -5.79
N ALA A 110 -11.40 4.84 -5.27
CA ALA A 110 -10.92 6.22 -5.35
C ALA A 110 -9.41 6.30 -5.61
N ASP A 111 -9.00 7.27 -6.42
CA ASP A 111 -7.58 7.58 -6.70
C ASP A 111 -6.87 8.32 -5.56
N SER A 112 -7.64 8.81 -4.58
CA SER A 112 -7.10 9.58 -3.46
C SER A 112 -6.50 8.67 -2.39
N HIS A 113 -5.52 9.19 -1.66
CA HIS A 113 -4.82 8.48 -0.60
C HIS A 113 -5.41 8.82 0.78
N GLY A 114 -6.72 9.10 0.84
CA GLY A 114 -7.43 9.53 2.04
C GLY A 114 -7.58 8.43 3.10
N VAL A 115 -8.34 8.72 4.17
CA VAL A 115 -8.50 7.80 5.31
C VAL A 115 -8.98 6.40 4.90
N LEU A 116 -9.96 6.29 3.98
CA LEU A 116 -10.46 5.00 3.51
C LEU A 116 -9.38 4.16 2.82
N PHE A 117 -8.56 4.81 1.99
CA PHE A 117 -7.43 4.15 1.32
C PHE A 117 -6.42 3.62 2.33
N ARG A 118 -5.98 4.46 3.28
CA ARG A 118 -4.97 4.08 4.27
C ARG A 118 -5.46 2.99 5.21
N ASP A 119 -6.72 3.07 5.66
CA ASP A 119 -7.35 2.04 6.48
C ASP A 119 -7.38 0.69 5.75
N GLU A 120 -7.75 0.72 4.46
CA GLU A 120 -7.82 -0.48 3.62
C GLU A 120 -6.44 -1.08 3.35
N LEU A 121 -5.45 -0.25 3.04
CA LEU A 121 -4.08 -0.71 2.85
C LEU A 121 -3.50 -1.35 4.12
N VAL A 122 -3.75 -0.75 5.29
CA VAL A 122 -3.37 -1.33 6.58
C VAL A 122 -4.06 -2.68 6.82
N ARG A 123 -5.36 -2.79 6.49
CA ARG A 123 -6.13 -4.03 6.61
C ARG A 123 -5.57 -5.14 5.70
N LEU A 124 -5.27 -4.81 4.45
CA LEU A 124 -4.66 -5.72 3.48
C LEU A 124 -3.25 -6.13 3.91
N ALA A 125 -2.41 -5.20 4.33
CA ALA A 125 -1.06 -5.49 4.81
C ALA A 125 -1.09 -6.44 6.01
N ARG A 126 -2.06 -6.28 6.91
CA ARG A 126 -2.24 -7.18 8.07
C ARG A 126 -2.59 -8.59 7.64
N ALA A 127 -3.45 -8.74 6.64
CA ALA A 127 -3.94 -10.01 6.15
C ALA A 127 -2.92 -10.76 5.27
N HIS A 128 -2.14 -10.03 4.46
CA HIS A 128 -1.34 -10.61 3.37
C HIS A 128 0.16 -10.37 3.45
N ILE A 129 0.64 -9.49 4.35
CA ILE A 129 2.06 -9.29 4.64
C ILE A 129 2.38 -9.80 6.05
N SER A 130 2.02 -9.03 7.08
CA SER A 130 2.16 -9.42 8.48
C SER A 130 1.44 -8.43 9.41
N VAL A 131 1.13 -8.87 10.63
CA VAL A 131 0.57 -7.98 11.67
C VAL A 131 1.57 -6.88 12.06
N GLU A 132 2.87 -7.21 12.10
CA GLU A 132 3.93 -6.26 12.44
C GLU A 132 4.06 -5.15 11.39
N TYR A 133 4.00 -5.50 10.10
CA TYR A 133 4.02 -4.54 9.00
C TYR A 133 2.86 -3.57 9.09
N ALA A 134 1.64 -4.09 9.26
CA ALA A 134 0.44 -3.27 9.36
C ALA A 134 0.44 -2.37 10.60
N ALA A 135 0.90 -2.88 11.75
CA ALA A 135 0.99 -2.11 12.98
C ALA A 135 2.00 -0.96 12.84
N LEU A 136 3.16 -1.19 12.22
CA LEU A 136 4.13 -0.15 11.95
C LEU A 136 3.57 0.88 10.95
N LEU A 137 2.96 0.43 9.84
CA LEU A 137 2.37 1.31 8.84
C LEU A 137 1.32 2.24 9.45
N TYR A 138 0.39 1.69 10.23
CA TYR A 138 -0.62 2.48 10.94
C TYR A 138 0.00 3.47 11.92
N GLY A 139 0.99 3.03 12.71
CA GLY A 139 1.67 3.90 13.66
C GLY A 139 2.38 5.07 12.98
N VAL A 140 3.03 4.81 11.84
CA VAL A 140 3.73 5.85 11.08
C VAL A 140 2.73 6.81 10.44
N TYR A 141 1.64 6.33 9.82
CA TYR A 141 0.57 7.20 9.30
C TYR A 141 0.00 8.11 10.39
N GLN A 142 -0.43 7.51 11.52
CA GLN A 142 -1.01 8.25 12.63
C GLN A 142 -0.02 9.26 13.22
N GLY A 143 1.24 8.85 13.43
CA GLY A 143 2.29 9.70 13.96
C GLY A 143 2.68 10.85 13.03
N ALA A 144 2.58 10.64 11.71
CA ALA A 144 2.80 11.68 10.71
C ALA A 144 1.62 12.67 10.58
N GLY A 145 0.53 12.46 11.31
CA GLY A 145 -0.64 13.31 11.30
C GLY A 145 -1.62 13.02 10.15
N LEU A 146 -1.48 11.87 9.48
CA LEU A 146 -2.47 11.40 8.52
C LEU A 146 -3.68 10.85 9.28
N GLU A 147 -4.87 11.23 8.85
CA GLU A 147 -6.12 10.75 9.46
C GLU A 147 -6.25 9.23 9.28
N MET A 148 -6.55 8.53 10.36
CA MET A 148 -6.75 7.08 10.38
C MET A 148 -8.00 6.79 11.20
N SER A 149 -8.76 5.77 10.81
CA SER A 149 -9.78 5.25 11.71
C SER A 149 -9.10 4.65 12.95
N PRO A 150 -9.80 4.55 14.09
CA PRO A 150 -9.27 3.83 15.25
C PRO A 150 -8.87 2.41 14.83
N TRP A 151 -7.62 2.00 15.13
CA TRP A 151 -7.14 0.67 14.79
C TRP A 151 -8.16 -0.35 15.31
N PRO A 152 -8.82 -1.13 14.43
CA PRO A 152 -9.72 -2.16 14.90
C PRO A 152 -8.84 -3.21 15.60
N ALA A 153 -8.84 -3.13 16.94
CA ALA A 153 -8.55 -4.30 17.77
C ALA A 153 -9.40 -5.40 17.17
N SER A 154 -8.77 -6.49 16.75
CA SER A 154 -9.43 -7.57 16.01
C SER A 154 -10.60 -8.13 16.83
N ALA A 155 -11.76 -7.51 16.68
CA ALA A 155 -13.01 -8.14 16.96
C ALA A 155 -13.09 -9.21 15.88
N SER A 156 -12.93 -10.45 16.32
CA SER A 156 -13.18 -11.62 15.50
C SER A 156 -14.65 -11.51 15.05
N GLN A 157 -14.90 -10.93 13.88
CA GLN A 157 -16.17 -11.15 13.22
C GLN A 157 -16.11 -12.58 12.71
N ARG A 158 -16.90 -13.41 13.40
CA ARG A 158 -17.12 -14.83 13.14
C ARG A 158 -17.98 -15.01 11.90
#